data_AF-A0A5C7S8B4-F1
#
_entry.id   AF-A0A5C7S8B4-F1
#
_cell.length_a   1.000
_cell.length_b   1.000
_cell.length_c   1.000
_cell.angle_alpha   90.00
_cell.angle_beta   90.00
_cell.angle_gamma   90.00
#
_symmetry.space_group_name_H-M   'P 1'
#
loop_
_entity.id
_entity.type
_entity.pdbx_description
1 polymer ?
#
loop_
_entity_poly.entity_id
_entity_poly.type
_entity_poly.pdbx_seq_one_letter_code
_entity_poly.pdbx_strand_id
1 'polypeptide(L)' 'RLTVMVANLAPRKMKFGMSEGMVLAASDAAGSTPGIFLLSPDAGALPGMKVK' A
#
# COMPACT_ATOMS: atom_id res chain seq x y z
N ARG A 1 -8.95 5.88 -6.91
CA ARG A 1 -9.01 5.45 -5.49
C ARG A 1 -7.73 5.90 -4.81
N LEU A 2 -7.82 6.54 -3.65
CA LEU A 2 -6.63 6.87 -2.86
C LEU A 2 -6.23 5.66 -2.00
N THR A 3 -4.93 5.49 -1.78
CA THR A 3 -4.35 4.42 -0.96
C THR A 3 -3.09 4.94 -0.29
N VAL A 4 -2.68 4.25 0.77
CA VAL A 4 -1.36 4.49 1.38
C VAL A 4 -0.31 3.59 0.69
N MET A 5 0.89 4.14 0.50
CA MET A 5 2.01 3.50 -0.19
C MET A 5 3.33 3.75 0.55
N VAL A 6 4.22 2.76 0.52
CA VAL A 6 5.64 2.93 0.85
C VAL A 6 6.40 3.26 -0.43
N ALA A 7 6.93 4.48 -0.51
CA ALA A 7 7.54 5.04 -1.72
C ALA A 7 9.08 5.11 -1.69
N ASN A 8 9.73 4.64 -0.61
CA ASN A 8 11.18 4.70 -0.43
C ASN A 8 11.85 3.31 -0.50
N LEU A 9 11.17 2.31 -1.04
CA LEU A 9 11.75 0.99 -1.24
C LEU A 9 12.60 0.96 -2.49
N ALA A 10 13.68 0.19 -2.46
CA ALA A 10 14.46 -0.08 -3.67
C ALA A 10 13.55 -0.72 -4.74
N PRO A 11 13.60 -0.26 -6.01
CA PRO A 11 12.79 -0.83 -7.08
C PRO A 11 12.99 -2.35 -7.20
N ARG A 12 11.89 -3.10 -7.35
CA ARG A 12 11.91 -4.57 -7.38
C ARG A 12 11.30 -5.13 -8.66
N LYS A 13 12.05 -5.99 -9.37
CA LYS A 13 11.61 -6.55 -10.66
C LYS A 13 10.56 -7.60 -10.42
N MET A 14 9.38 -7.38 -10.99
CA MET A 14 8.23 -8.27 -10.94
C MET A 14 8.05 -8.94 -12.30
N LYS A 15 7.17 -9.95 -12.36
CA LYS A 15 6.91 -10.72 -13.58
C LYS A 15 6.56 -9.85 -14.80
N PHE A 16 5.93 -8.70 -14.59
CA PHE A 16 5.38 -7.85 -15.65
C PHE A 16 5.96 -6.44 -15.69
N GLY A 17 7.01 -6.15 -14.92
CA GLY A 17 7.58 -4.81 -14.90
C GLY A 17 8.40 -4.50 -13.65
N MET A 18 8.81 -3.25 -13.54
CA MET A 18 9.52 -2.71 -12.38
C MET A 18 8.50 -2.17 -11.38
N SER A 19 8.52 -2.64 -10.13
CA SER A 19 7.72 -2.05 -9.05
C SER A 19 8.56 -1.03 -8.30
N GLU A 20 8.07 0.20 -8.18
CA GLU A 20 8.75 1.32 -7.50
C GLU A 20 8.21 1.60 -6.09
N GLY A 21 7.27 0.79 -5.61
CA GLY A 21 6.69 0.93 -4.28
C GLY A 21 5.83 -0.26 -3.89
N MET A 22 5.21 -0.18 -2.71
CA MET A 22 4.23 -1.14 -2.23
C MET A 22 3.01 -0.43 -1.64
N VAL A 23 1.82 -0.92 -1.93
CA VAL A 23 0.58 -0.45 -1.28
C VAL A 23 0.44 -1.09 0.10
N LEU A 24 -0.14 -0.36 1.05
CA LEU A 24 -0.40 -0.89 2.38
C LEU A 24 -1.83 -1.45 2.48
N ALA A 25 -1.93 -2.62 3.11
CA ALA A 25 -3.19 -3.27 3.40
C ALA A 25 -3.13 -3.93 4.79
N ALA A 26 -4.28 -4.02 5.44
CA ALA A 26 -4.47 -4.86 6.61
C ALA A 26 -4.89 -6.27 6.19
N SER A 27 -4.34 -7.27 6.87
CA SER A 27 -4.75 -8.67 6.79
C SER A 27 -4.47 -9.33 8.13
N ASP A 28 -5.17 -10.40 8.44
CA ASP A 28 -4.87 -11.19 9.62
C ASP A 28 -3.54 -11.94 9.44
N ALA A 29 -2.62 -11.76 10.39
CA ALA A 29 -1.33 -12.43 10.39
C ALA A 29 -1.47 -13.95 10.61
N ALA A 30 -2.48 -14.39 11.37
CA ALA A 30 -2.75 -15.81 11.63
C ALA A 30 -3.61 -16.46 10.54
N GLY A 31 -4.13 -15.69 9.58
CA GLY A 31 -4.97 -16.18 8.49
C GLY A 31 -6.35 -16.71 8.91
N SER A 32 -6.77 -16.45 10.15
CA SER A 32 -8.10 -16.82 10.67
C SER A 32 -9.20 -15.95 10.05
N THR A 33 -8.88 -14.70 9.74
CA THR A 33 -9.76 -13.82 8.96
C THR A 33 -9.26 -13.69 7.53
N PRO A 34 -9.94 -14.30 6.54
CA PRO A 34 -9.55 -14.18 5.15
C PRO A 34 -9.83 -12.76 4.62
N GLY A 35 -8.88 -12.18 3.91
CA GLY A 35 -9.08 -10.92 3.20
C GLY A 35 -7.84 -10.01 3.18
N ILE A 36 -7.82 -9.11 2.20
CA ILE A 36 -6.85 -8.02 2.10
C ILE A 36 -7.64 -6.72 2.07
N PHE A 37 -7.42 -5.87 3.08
CA PHE A 37 -8.15 -4.63 3.26
C PHE A 37 -7.22 -3.45 3.00
N LEU A 38 -7.33 -2.83 1.82
CA LEU A 38 -6.50 -1.68 1.46
C LEU A 38 -6.71 -0.52 2.45
N LEU A 39 -5.61 0.02 2.97
CA LEU A 39 -5.66 1.22 3.81
C LEU A 39 -6.03 2.43 2.95
N SER A 40 -7.10 3.11 3.35
CA SER A 40 -7.59 4.32 2.70
C SER A 40 -7.23 5.53 3.56
N PRO A 41 -6.74 6.63 2.99
CA PRO A 41 -6.48 7.84 3.76
C PRO A 41 -7.78 8.55 4.12
N ASP A 42 -7.70 9.45 5.09
CA ASP A 42 -8.80 10.31 5.50
C ASP A 42 -9.26 11.23 4.37
N ALA A 43 -10.50 11.72 4.48
CA ALA A 43 -11.07 12.65 3.52
C ALA A 43 -10.24 13.94 3.43
N GLY A 44 -10.04 14.44 2.22
CA GLY A 44 -9.22 15.62 1.95
C GLY A 44 -7.71 15.35 1.82
N ALA A 45 -7.26 14.11 2.03
CA ALA A 45 -5.88 13.73 1.70
C ALA A 45 -5.63 13.87 0.19
N LEU A 46 -4.48 14.46 -0.17
CA LEU A 46 -4.05 14.66 -1.55
C LEU A 46 -2.85 13.75 -1.88
N PRO A 47 -2.67 13.37 -3.16
CA PRO A 47 -1.49 12.60 -3.59
C PRO A 47 -0.18 13.28 -3.19
N GLY A 48 0.76 12.48 -2.66
CA GLY A 48 2.08 12.97 -2.24
C GLY A 48 2.15 13.52 -0.81
N MET A 49 1.03 13.64 -0.10
CA MET A 49 1.05 13.94 1.34
C MET A 49 1.82 12.85 2.11
N LYS A 50 2.71 13.26 3.02
CA LYS A 50 3.49 12.34 3.86
C LYS A 50 2.63 11.80 4.99
N VAL A 51 2.65 10.48 5.18
CA VAL A 51 2.11 9.81 6.38
C VAL A 51 3.01 10.13 7.57
N LYS A 52 2.42 10.44 8.72
CA LYS A 52 3.11 10.74 9.98
C LYS A 52 2.46 10.00 11.13
#